data_AF-A0A7S3FD12-F1
#
_entry.id   AF-A0A7S3FD12-F1
#
_cell.length_a   1.000
_cell.length_b   1.000
_cell.length_c   1.000
_cell.angle_alpha   90.00
_cell.angle_beta   90.00
_cell.angle_gamma   90.00
#
_symmetry.space_group_name_H-M   'P 1'
#
loop_
_entity.id
_entity.type
_entity.pdbx_description
1 polymer ?
#
loop_
_entity_poly.entity_id
_entity_poly.type
_entity_poly.pdbx_seq_one_letter_code
_entity_poly.pdbx_strand_id
1 'polypeptide(L)'
;RELSDLSNGGGDDSGAEDDDKFEPGEMARLRLARDPRLVEIKSLLLRACEALELPANPLDHLIDLVGGAAKVAEMTGRKNHMVRLANGAVAMQPRAPKGSGGLKGLNLRQRAAFMDGDKQVAIISEAASVGISLHADKRFGSADRRRMHLTLELPWSAQAAIQQFGRSHRSNQTSAPVYDLVITDVGGERRFASSAAKRLQTLGALLKGDRNDLGAGVELADFQVDNRYGRAAVQLLMESVASGKPSNIPGIVVPDGQAERTFFDIAREELTKVDLLTERVDQVFDYAASGGWGRGRGRGVIRNRSRFVHNAKSLTVGRFLNRILGLRIGVQAMVYAYFASCFDACVAYAKLEGKYEGDVDTIAARDIKVLAPFPVKIHTDPESGGATTLMKVEIDRGMSFDEACAELDRLNELSESRGVPTEHNGF
;
A
#
# COMPACT_ATOMS: atom_id res chain seq x y z
N ARG A 1 18.57 -34.78 54.07
CA ARG A 1 17.84 -34.43 55.31
C ARG A 1 16.46 -33.99 54.87
N GLU A 2 15.35 -34.65 55.11
CA GLU A 2 14.98 -35.88 55.81
C GLU A 2 13.73 -36.43 55.11
N LEU A 3 13.52 -37.73 55.26
CA LEU A 3 12.29 -38.44 54.93
C LEU A 3 11.17 -38.10 55.94
N SER A 4 9.98 -38.63 55.62
CA SER A 4 8.82 -38.92 56.47
C SER A 4 7.97 -37.74 56.96
N ASP A 5 6.72 -37.69 56.48
CA ASP A 5 5.62 -38.02 57.38
C ASP A 5 4.28 -38.34 56.67
N LEU A 6 3.63 -39.37 57.21
CA LEU A 6 2.22 -39.79 57.08
C LEU A 6 1.81 -40.78 55.97
N SER A 7 1.92 -42.06 56.36
CA SER A 7 1.13 -43.20 55.91
C SER A 7 -0.29 -43.23 56.50
N ASN A 8 -1.17 -43.93 55.77
CA ASN A 8 -2.37 -44.70 56.16
C ASN A 8 -3.77 -44.05 56.14
N GLY A 9 -4.66 -44.72 55.38
CA GLY A 9 -6.12 -44.71 55.55
C GLY A 9 -6.88 -44.80 54.22
N GLY A 10 -7.30 -46.00 53.83
CA GLY A 10 -7.76 -46.35 52.48
C GLY A 10 -9.22 -46.07 52.12
N GLY A 11 -9.62 -46.62 50.97
CA GLY A 11 -11.01 -46.78 50.54
C GLY A 11 -11.27 -46.41 49.08
N ASP A 12 -11.44 -47.46 48.28
CA ASP A 12 -12.25 -47.57 47.06
C ASP A 12 -11.80 -47.00 45.70
N ASP A 13 -11.66 -47.98 44.82
CA ASP A 13 -11.58 -48.00 43.37
C ASP A 13 -12.87 -47.47 42.73
N SER A 14 -12.75 -46.42 41.92
CA SER A 14 -13.64 -46.20 40.77
C SER A 14 -12.90 -45.36 39.73
N GLY A 15 -12.77 -45.95 38.54
CA GLY A 15 -11.90 -45.45 37.49
C GLY A 15 -12.28 -44.11 36.88
N ALA A 16 -11.25 -43.37 36.50
CA ALA A 16 -11.15 -42.64 35.25
C ALA A 16 -9.66 -42.38 35.00
N GLU A 17 -9.11 -43.05 33.99
CA GLU A 17 -7.86 -42.61 33.36
C GLU A 17 -8.13 -41.24 32.71
N ASP A 18 -7.93 -40.15 33.47
CA ASP A 18 -7.78 -38.83 32.87
C ASP A 18 -6.35 -38.74 32.32
N ASP A 19 -6.20 -39.28 31.11
CA ASP A 19 -5.18 -38.85 30.16
C ASP A 19 -5.39 -37.35 29.90
N ASP A 20 -4.74 -36.51 30.70
CA ASP A 20 -4.57 -35.07 30.44
C ASP A 20 -3.83 -34.90 29.10
N LYS A 21 -4.60 -34.97 28.02
CA LYS A 21 -4.15 -34.63 26.66
C LYS A 21 -3.92 -33.14 26.60
N PHE A 22 -2.75 -32.70 27.05
CA PHE A 22 -2.26 -31.37 26.76
C PHE A 22 -2.14 -31.19 25.25
N GLU A 23 -2.84 -30.19 24.71
CA GLU A 23 -2.69 -29.77 23.33
C GLU A 23 -1.20 -29.46 23.04
N PRO A 24 -0.62 -29.86 21.89
CA PRO A 24 0.82 -29.71 21.60
C PRO A 24 1.34 -28.27 21.78
N GLY A 25 0.47 -27.26 21.68
CA GLY A 25 0.79 -25.85 21.93
C GLY A 25 0.91 -25.46 23.41
N GLU A 26 0.25 -26.15 24.33
CA GLU A 26 0.29 -25.86 25.77
C GLU A 26 1.58 -26.37 26.41
N MET A 27 2.05 -27.57 26.03
CA MET A 27 3.35 -28.08 26.47
C MET A 27 4.52 -27.25 25.94
N ALA A 28 4.41 -26.70 24.73
CA ALA A 28 5.40 -25.76 24.19
C ALA A 28 5.41 -24.45 24.99
N ARG A 29 4.23 -23.90 25.34
CA ARG A 29 4.11 -22.71 26.20
C ARG A 29 4.62 -22.95 27.63
N LEU A 30 4.36 -24.12 28.21
CA LEU A 30 4.85 -24.52 29.53
C LEU A 30 6.36 -24.76 29.55
N ARG A 31 6.96 -25.31 28.48
CA ARG A 31 8.42 -25.39 28.32
C ARG A 31 9.07 -24.02 28.16
N LEU A 32 8.49 -23.13 27.36
CA LEU A 32 8.93 -21.73 27.20
C LEU A 32 8.90 -20.96 28.52
N ALA A 33 7.93 -21.25 29.41
CA ALA A 33 7.81 -20.62 30.72
C ALA A 33 8.84 -21.12 31.76
N ARG A 34 9.55 -22.23 31.49
CA ARG A 34 10.43 -22.90 32.47
C ARG A 34 11.92 -22.88 32.10
N ASP A 35 12.30 -22.50 30.89
CA ASP A 35 13.71 -22.35 30.53
C ASP A 35 14.25 -21.03 31.13
N PRO A 36 15.18 -21.08 32.11
CA PRO A 36 15.70 -19.87 32.76
C PRO A 36 16.34 -18.88 31.77
N ARG A 37 16.93 -19.38 30.67
CA ARG A 37 17.56 -18.53 29.65
C ARG A 37 16.52 -17.76 28.84
N LEU A 38 15.38 -18.38 28.51
CA LEU A 38 14.30 -17.71 27.77
C LEU A 38 13.61 -16.66 28.65
N VAL A 39 13.47 -16.93 29.95
CA VAL A 39 12.96 -15.94 30.92
C VAL A 39 13.92 -14.76 31.05
N GLU A 40 15.23 -15.01 31.08
CA GLU A 40 16.26 -13.96 31.10
C GLU A 40 16.25 -13.14 29.82
N ILE A 41 16.22 -13.77 28.65
CA ILE A 41 16.12 -13.10 27.34
C ILE A 41 14.84 -12.25 27.27
N LYS A 42 13.69 -12.80 27.69
CA LYS A 42 12.44 -12.03 27.75
C LYS A 42 12.59 -10.81 28.66
N SER A 43 13.23 -10.95 29.81
CA SER A 43 13.45 -9.85 30.77
C SER A 43 14.42 -8.80 30.22
N LEU A 44 15.45 -9.21 29.48
CA LEU A 44 16.35 -8.30 28.75
C LEU A 44 15.60 -7.55 27.64
N LEU A 45 14.78 -8.25 26.85
CA LEU A 45 13.97 -7.63 25.79
C LEU A 45 12.94 -6.66 26.35
N LEU A 46 12.28 -7.00 27.47
CA LEU A 46 11.34 -6.08 28.13
C LEU A 46 12.04 -4.81 28.63
N ARG A 47 13.21 -4.94 29.28
CA ARG A 47 14.02 -3.78 29.68
C ARG A 47 14.48 -2.95 28.48
N ALA A 48 14.89 -3.60 27.39
CA ALA A 48 15.24 -2.89 26.16
C ALA A 48 14.04 -2.14 25.58
N CYS A 49 12.85 -2.77 25.56
CA CYS A 49 11.61 -2.12 25.15
C CYS A 49 11.21 -0.95 26.05
N GLU A 50 11.38 -1.07 27.37
CA GLU A 50 11.13 0.03 28.33
C GLU A 50 12.07 1.22 28.13
N ALA A 51 13.30 0.97 27.66
CA ALA A 51 14.27 2.00 27.34
C ALA A 51 14.08 2.64 25.94
N LEU A 52 13.16 2.12 25.11
CA LEU A 52 12.88 2.72 23.80
C LEU A 52 12.11 4.03 23.96
N GLU A 53 12.72 5.12 23.53
CA GLU A 53 12.03 6.39 23.33
C GLU A 53 11.25 6.36 22.02
N LEU A 54 10.03 5.82 22.08
CA LEU A 54 9.13 5.78 20.93
C LEU A 54 8.46 7.15 20.71
N PRO A 55 8.27 7.57 19.46
CA PRO A 55 7.51 8.78 19.18
C PRO A 55 6.08 8.64 19.69
N ALA A 56 5.47 9.77 20.06
CA ALA A 56 4.05 9.82 20.40
C ALA A 56 3.22 9.24 19.24
N ASN A 57 2.07 8.64 19.57
CA ASN A 57 1.14 8.18 18.55
C ASN A 57 0.81 9.36 17.61
N PRO A 58 1.04 9.24 16.29
CA PRO A 58 0.91 10.36 15.38
C PRO A 58 -0.47 11.01 15.39
N LEU A 59 -1.52 10.22 15.54
CA LEU A 59 -2.89 10.72 15.53
C LEU A 59 -3.24 11.48 16.81
N ASP A 60 -2.80 10.98 17.97
CA ASP A 60 -2.99 11.68 19.25
C ASP A 60 -2.20 12.98 19.26
N HIS A 61 -0.96 12.99 18.75
CA HIS A 61 -0.16 14.19 18.60
C HIS A 61 -0.83 15.21 17.66
N LEU A 62 -1.39 14.76 16.53
CA LEU A 62 -2.15 15.63 15.62
C LEU A 62 -3.37 16.23 16.32
N ILE A 63 -4.13 15.43 17.08
CA ILE A 63 -5.29 15.89 17.84
C ILE A 63 -4.89 16.97 18.86
N ASP A 64 -3.78 16.78 19.56
CA ASP A 64 -3.25 17.76 20.51
C ASP A 64 -2.87 19.07 19.81
N LEU A 65 -2.17 19.00 18.67
CA LEU A 65 -1.75 20.18 17.88
C LEU A 65 -2.93 21.02 17.38
N VAL A 66 -4.08 20.39 17.10
CA VAL A 66 -5.29 21.11 16.65
C VAL A 66 -6.21 21.53 17.82
N GLY A 67 -5.72 21.49 19.06
CA GLY A 67 -6.43 21.97 20.25
C GLY A 67 -7.17 20.90 21.06
N GLY A 68 -6.83 19.63 20.86
CA GLY A 68 -7.28 18.50 21.67
C GLY A 68 -8.62 17.87 21.24
N ALA A 69 -8.97 16.74 21.88
CA ALA A 69 -10.12 15.91 21.52
C ALA A 69 -11.49 16.63 21.57
N ALA A 70 -11.60 17.71 22.35
CA ALA A 70 -12.80 18.54 22.40
C ALA A 70 -13.03 19.32 21.09
N LYS A 71 -11.97 19.64 20.33
CA LYS A 71 -12.05 20.41 19.07
C LYS A 71 -12.13 19.53 17.82
N VAL A 72 -11.81 18.23 17.97
CA VAL A 72 -11.74 17.27 16.86
C VAL A 72 -12.92 16.30 16.85
N ALA A 73 -13.58 16.19 15.70
CA ALA A 73 -14.55 15.16 15.42
C ALA A 73 -13.84 13.89 14.92
N GLU A 74 -13.37 13.06 15.87
CA GLU A 74 -12.73 11.80 15.54
C GLU A 74 -13.77 10.73 15.21
N MET A 75 -13.73 10.22 13.99
CA MET A 75 -14.55 9.11 13.46
C MET A 75 -13.62 8.02 12.95
N THR A 76 -12.93 7.34 13.87
CA THR A 76 -12.00 6.25 13.56
C THR A 76 -12.46 4.93 14.17
N GLY A 77 -11.78 3.84 13.82
CA GLY A 77 -11.98 2.52 14.44
C GLY A 77 -11.30 2.34 15.80
N ARG A 78 -10.56 3.33 16.29
CA ARG A 78 -9.75 3.22 17.52
C ARG A 78 -10.64 3.07 18.74
N LYS A 79 -10.31 2.11 19.61
CA LYS A 79 -11.02 1.86 20.88
C LYS A 79 -10.54 2.76 22.02
N ASN A 80 -9.25 3.10 22.01
CA ASN A 80 -8.59 3.89 23.04
C ASN A 80 -7.79 5.03 22.40
N HIS A 81 -7.61 6.13 23.14
CA HIS A 81 -6.70 7.23 22.82
C HIS A 81 -5.70 7.43 23.97
N MET A 82 -4.56 8.03 23.67
CA MET A 82 -3.63 8.53 24.69
C MET A 82 -3.91 10.01 24.93
N VAL A 83 -4.25 10.35 26.17
CA VAL A 83 -4.56 11.73 26.56
C VAL A 83 -3.48 12.23 27.47
N ARG A 84 -2.94 13.41 27.16
CA ARG A 84 -2.04 14.13 28.06
C ARG A 84 -2.86 14.77 29.18
N LEU A 85 -2.60 14.35 30.40
CA LEU A 85 -3.21 14.89 31.61
C LEU A 85 -2.58 16.26 31.96
N ALA A 86 -3.26 17.04 32.79
CA ALA A 86 -2.80 18.36 33.23
C ALA A 86 -1.43 18.34 33.93
N ASN A 87 -1.02 17.19 34.49
CA ASN A 87 0.28 16.98 35.12
C ASN A 87 1.38 16.56 34.12
N GLY A 88 1.11 16.60 32.81
CA GLY A 88 2.05 16.22 31.75
C GLY A 88 2.14 14.71 31.49
N ALA A 89 1.58 13.87 32.37
CA ALA A 89 1.55 12.42 32.19
C ALA A 89 0.61 12.02 31.03
N VAL A 90 0.91 10.91 30.38
CA VAL A 90 0.08 10.35 29.31
C VAL A 90 -0.69 9.17 29.85
N ALA A 91 -2.02 9.20 29.72
CA ALA A 91 -2.89 8.11 30.16
C ALA A 91 -3.71 7.56 29.00
N MET A 92 -3.81 6.24 28.92
CA MET A 92 -4.73 5.59 27.99
C MET A 92 -6.16 5.73 28.51
N GLN A 93 -7.07 6.19 27.64
CA GLN A 93 -8.48 6.29 27.96
C GLN A 93 -9.35 5.66 26.85
N PRO A 94 -10.50 5.08 27.18
CA PRO A 94 -11.43 4.57 26.18
C PRO A 94 -12.06 5.74 25.40
N ARG A 95 -12.12 5.60 24.07
CA ARG A 95 -12.71 6.62 23.18
C ARG A 95 -14.22 6.74 23.37
N ALA A 96 -14.88 5.61 23.63
CA ALA A 96 -16.31 5.52 23.90
C ALA A 96 -16.53 5.14 25.38
N PRO A 97 -16.79 6.13 26.27
CA PRO A 97 -17.09 5.85 27.67
C PRO A 97 -18.33 4.97 27.83
N LYS A 98 -18.43 4.24 28.96
CA LYS A 98 -19.64 3.45 29.27
C LYS A 98 -20.87 4.38 29.24
N GLY A 99 -21.93 3.95 28.54
CA GLY A 99 -23.16 4.75 28.34
C GLY A 99 -23.20 5.62 27.06
N SER A 100 -22.14 5.62 26.24
CA SER A 100 -22.03 6.47 25.03
C SER A 100 -22.74 5.93 23.77
N GLY A 101 -23.48 4.82 23.86
CA GLY A 101 -24.04 4.12 22.70
C GLY A 101 -22.99 3.37 21.86
N GLY A 102 -21.81 3.13 22.44
CA GLY A 102 -20.68 2.48 21.79
C GLY A 102 -20.03 3.34 20.69
N LEU A 103 -19.12 2.72 19.94
CA LEU A 103 -18.32 3.41 18.92
C LEU A 103 -19.17 4.03 17.80
N LYS A 104 -20.24 3.33 17.39
CA LYS A 104 -21.16 3.79 16.34
C LYS A 104 -21.95 5.03 16.78
N GLY A 105 -22.49 5.02 18.01
CA GLY A 105 -23.20 6.16 18.58
C GLY A 105 -22.29 7.37 18.79
N LEU A 106 -21.04 7.15 19.21
CA LEU A 106 -20.03 8.20 19.29
C LEU A 106 -19.73 8.81 17.91
N ASN A 107 -19.45 8.00 16.89
CA ASN A 107 -19.15 8.50 15.56
C ASN A 107 -20.31 9.32 14.97
N LEU A 108 -21.56 8.95 15.25
CA LEU A 108 -22.72 9.72 14.80
C LEU A 108 -22.80 11.11 15.46
N ARG A 109 -22.49 11.19 16.77
CA ARG A 109 -22.42 12.47 17.50
C ARG A 109 -21.26 13.33 17.04
N GLN A 110 -20.08 12.74 16.80
CA GLN A 110 -18.92 13.45 16.26
C GLN A 110 -19.22 14.01 14.86
N ARG A 111 -19.91 13.24 14.01
CA ARG A 111 -20.38 13.71 12.71
C ARG A 111 -21.32 14.91 12.85
N ALA A 112 -22.31 14.84 13.74
CA ALA A 112 -23.25 15.94 13.98
C ALA A 112 -22.49 17.20 14.43
N ALA A 113 -21.64 17.10 15.44
CA ALA A 113 -20.84 18.23 15.95
C ALA A 113 -19.96 18.87 14.86
N PHE A 114 -19.41 18.09 13.94
CA PHE A 114 -18.68 18.64 12.79
C PHE A 114 -19.60 19.34 11.78
N MET A 115 -20.71 18.70 11.41
CA MET A 115 -21.66 19.23 10.43
C MET A 115 -22.37 20.49 10.95
N ASP A 116 -22.71 20.55 12.23
CA ASP A 116 -23.34 21.71 12.87
C ASP A 116 -22.34 22.85 13.12
N GLY A 117 -21.03 22.55 13.07
CA GLY A 117 -19.96 23.54 13.15
C GLY A 117 -19.35 23.73 14.54
N ASP A 118 -19.79 22.95 15.53
CA ASP A 118 -19.23 22.90 16.90
C ASP A 118 -17.76 22.48 16.88
N LYS A 119 -17.40 21.58 15.97
CA LYS A 119 -16.04 21.11 15.73
C LYS A 119 -15.59 21.47 14.32
N GLN A 120 -14.39 22.04 14.22
CA GLN A 120 -13.84 22.53 12.95
C GLN A 120 -13.02 21.48 12.21
N VAL A 121 -12.47 20.50 12.92
CA VAL A 121 -11.61 19.45 12.36
C VAL A 121 -12.33 18.12 12.49
N ALA A 122 -12.38 17.35 11.39
CA ALA A 122 -12.82 15.97 11.41
C ALA A 122 -11.67 15.06 10.99
N ILE A 123 -11.51 13.94 11.72
CA ILE A 123 -10.55 12.90 11.40
C ILE A 123 -11.35 11.64 11.09
N ILE A 124 -11.14 11.07 9.90
CA ILE A 124 -11.79 9.84 9.45
C ILE A 124 -10.75 8.77 9.13
N SER A 125 -11.09 7.51 9.38
CA SER A 125 -10.34 6.36 8.86
C SER A 125 -11.25 5.43 8.08
N GLU A 126 -10.70 4.40 7.44
CA GLU A 126 -11.47 3.41 6.67
C GLU A 126 -12.58 2.74 7.51
N ALA A 127 -12.38 2.59 8.83
CA ALA A 127 -13.38 2.03 9.74
C ALA A 127 -14.66 2.87 9.85
N ALA A 128 -14.66 4.12 9.39
CA ALA A 128 -15.81 5.01 9.31
C ALA A 128 -16.36 5.17 7.89
N SER A 129 -15.81 4.43 6.91
CA SER A 129 -16.02 4.66 5.47
C SER A 129 -17.42 4.31 4.96
N VAL A 130 -18.23 3.54 5.68
CA VAL A 130 -19.58 3.20 5.20
C VAL A 130 -20.61 4.24 5.66
N GLY A 131 -21.10 5.02 4.71
CA GLY A 131 -22.31 5.84 4.86
C GLY A 131 -22.17 7.22 5.53
N ILE A 132 -20.98 7.66 5.94
CA ILE A 132 -20.79 9.00 6.52
C ILE A 132 -20.66 10.06 5.42
N SER A 133 -21.18 11.26 5.68
CA SER A 133 -21.15 12.42 4.79
C SER A 133 -20.71 13.64 5.57
N LEU A 134 -19.71 14.36 5.06
CA LEU A 134 -19.01 15.48 5.70
C LEU A 134 -18.86 16.71 4.78
N HIS A 135 -19.55 16.73 3.64
CA HIS A 135 -19.56 17.86 2.71
C HIS A 135 -20.17 19.13 3.35
N ALA A 136 -19.96 20.28 2.72
CA ALA A 136 -20.56 21.56 3.12
C ALA A 136 -22.05 21.61 2.72
N ASP A 137 -22.87 20.72 3.28
CA ASP A 137 -24.29 20.56 2.99
C ASP A 137 -25.09 21.79 3.43
N LYS A 138 -25.91 22.35 2.54
CA LYS A 138 -26.75 23.54 2.78
C LYS A 138 -27.67 23.45 4.01
N ARG A 139 -27.95 22.23 4.49
CA ARG A 139 -28.90 21.98 5.60
C ARG A 139 -28.28 22.12 6.98
N PHE A 140 -26.96 22.24 7.09
CA PHE A 140 -26.24 22.19 8.37
C PHE A 140 -25.53 23.51 8.69
N GLY A 141 -25.22 23.73 9.97
CA GLY A 141 -24.62 24.98 10.46
C GLY A 141 -23.22 25.31 9.90
N SER A 142 -22.50 24.32 9.37
CA SER A 142 -21.19 24.52 8.74
C SER A 142 -21.24 24.64 7.20
N ALA A 143 -22.41 24.94 6.64
CA ALA A 143 -22.64 25.04 5.20
C ALA A 143 -21.77 26.12 4.53
N ASP A 144 -21.47 27.23 5.18
CA ASP A 144 -20.63 28.31 4.66
C ASP A 144 -19.12 27.98 4.67
N ARG A 145 -18.73 26.90 5.36
CA ARG A 145 -17.31 26.51 5.53
C ARG A 145 -16.86 25.55 4.43
N ARG A 146 -16.04 26.06 3.49
CA ARG A 146 -15.39 25.23 2.47
C ARG A 146 -14.57 24.11 3.09
N ARG A 147 -14.70 22.90 2.56
CA ARG A 147 -13.97 21.73 3.06
C ARG A 147 -12.54 21.70 2.52
N MET A 148 -11.56 21.59 3.40
CA MET A 148 -10.18 21.21 3.06
C MET A 148 -10.00 19.75 3.46
N HIS A 149 -9.81 18.87 2.48
CA HIS A 149 -9.63 17.44 2.69
C HIS A 149 -8.14 17.12 2.61
N LEU A 150 -7.51 17.00 3.77
CA LEU A 150 -6.13 16.54 3.90
C LEU A 150 -6.10 15.02 3.90
N THR A 151 -5.33 14.43 2.98
CA THR A 151 -5.17 12.98 2.88
C THR A 151 -3.78 12.59 3.35
N LEU A 152 -3.70 12.06 4.56
CA LEU A 152 -2.45 11.61 5.19
C LEU A 152 -2.04 10.19 4.77
N GLU A 153 -3.03 9.35 4.45
CA GLU A 153 -2.83 8.00 3.97
C GLU A 153 -3.78 7.78 2.80
N LEU A 154 -3.22 7.40 1.64
CA LEU A 154 -3.99 7.10 0.46
C LEU A 154 -4.40 5.63 0.45
N PRO A 155 -5.67 5.32 0.14
CA PRO A 155 -6.08 3.94 -0.05
C PRO A 155 -5.31 3.25 -1.17
N TRP A 156 -5.03 1.96 -0.98
CA TRP A 156 -4.30 1.12 -1.94
C TRP A 156 -4.97 1.00 -3.31
N SER A 157 -6.28 1.22 -3.37
CA SER A 157 -7.02 1.26 -4.63
C SER A 157 -7.60 2.64 -4.86
N ALA A 158 -7.52 3.10 -6.10
CA ALA A 158 -8.09 4.38 -6.44
C ALA A 158 -9.62 4.37 -6.31
N GLN A 159 -10.31 3.22 -6.43
CA GLN A 159 -11.75 3.14 -6.13
C GLN A 159 -12.04 3.45 -4.65
N ALA A 160 -11.24 2.93 -3.72
CA ALA A 160 -11.36 3.25 -2.30
C ALA A 160 -11.05 4.74 -2.05
N ALA A 161 -10.06 5.31 -2.74
CA ALA A 161 -9.76 6.74 -2.68
C ALA A 161 -10.96 7.59 -3.13
N ILE A 162 -11.61 7.23 -4.26
CA ILE A 162 -12.84 7.89 -4.72
C ILE A 162 -13.94 7.84 -3.65
N GLN A 163 -14.14 6.69 -3.00
CA GLN A 163 -15.14 6.54 -1.95
C GLN A 163 -14.81 7.39 -0.70
N GLN A 164 -13.53 7.60 -0.41
CA GLN A 164 -13.05 8.46 0.67
C GLN A 164 -13.25 9.95 0.33
N PHE A 165 -12.94 10.37 -0.89
CA PHE A 165 -13.14 11.75 -1.33
C PHE A 165 -14.62 12.12 -1.47
N GLY A 166 -15.45 11.17 -1.89
CA GLY A 166 -16.91 11.29 -1.90
C GLY A 166 -17.53 11.53 -0.52
N ARG A 167 -16.76 11.51 0.58
CA ARG A 167 -17.26 11.89 1.91
C ARG A 167 -17.40 13.40 2.06
N SER A 168 -16.47 14.17 1.50
CA SER A 168 -16.48 15.63 1.50
C SER A 168 -17.07 16.23 0.22
N HIS A 169 -17.32 15.42 -0.81
CA HIS A 169 -17.88 15.84 -2.09
C HIS A 169 -19.21 15.15 -2.38
N ARG A 170 -20.32 15.90 -2.33
CA ARG A 170 -21.68 15.38 -2.56
C ARG A 170 -22.56 16.43 -3.25
N SER A 171 -23.71 15.98 -3.77
CA SER A 171 -24.79 16.88 -4.18
C SER A 171 -25.28 17.69 -2.98
N ASN A 172 -25.86 18.87 -3.24
CA ASN A 172 -26.34 19.82 -2.24
C ASN A 172 -25.25 20.54 -1.40
N GLN A 173 -23.97 20.47 -1.79
CA GLN A 173 -22.94 21.30 -1.17
C GLN A 173 -23.00 22.76 -1.65
N THR A 174 -22.65 23.71 -0.77
CA THR A 174 -22.47 25.14 -1.10
C THR A 174 -21.20 25.43 -1.87
N SER A 175 -20.15 24.64 -1.61
CA SER A 175 -18.81 24.81 -2.16
C SER A 175 -18.14 23.46 -2.39
N ALA A 176 -17.29 23.38 -3.41
CA ALA A 176 -16.47 22.21 -3.66
C ALA A 176 -15.30 22.12 -2.68
N PRO A 177 -14.93 20.90 -2.22
CA PRO A 177 -13.77 20.74 -1.37
C PRO A 177 -12.47 21.12 -2.11
N VAL A 178 -11.46 21.51 -1.35
CA VAL A 178 -10.05 21.52 -1.77
C VAL A 178 -9.44 20.22 -1.28
N TYR A 179 -8.72 19.50 -2.15
CA TYR A 179 -7.99 18.30 -1.79
C TYR A 179 -6.50 18.63 -1.66
N ASP A 180 -5.88 18.15 -0.59
CA ASP A 180 -4.44 18.20 -0.39
C ASP A 180 -3.95 16.79 -0.06
N LEU A 181 -3.02 16.29 -0.87
CA LEU A 181 -2.47 14.94 -0.75
C LEU A 181 -1.08 15.07 -0.14
N VAL A 182 -0.95 14.65 1.12
CA VAL A 182 0.34 14.69 1.83
C VAL A 182 1.07 13.39 1.50
N ILE A 183 2.23 13.52 0.84
CA ILE A 183 3.00 12.39 0.34
C ILE A 183 4.43 12.58 0.82
N THR A 184 5.03 11.52 1.39
CA THR A 184 6.44 11.57 1.73
C THR A 184 7.31 11.22 0.51
N ASP A 185 8.62 11.48 0.61
CA ASP A 185 9.58 11.11 -0.42
C ASP A 185 9.70 9.58 -0.62
N VAL A 186 9.10 8.76 0.27
CA VAL A 186 9.16 7.30 0.20
C VAL A 186 8.59 6.80 -1.13
N GLY A 187 9.43 6.09 -1.90
CA GLY A 187 9.12 5.68 -3.27
C GLY A 187 7.83 4.87 -3.41
N GLY A 188 7.47 4.09 -2.38
CA GLY A 188 6.18 3.42 -2.27
C GLY A 188 5.01 4.41 -2.37
N GLU A 189 4.99 5.43 -1.51
CA GLU A 189 3.90 6.43 -1.44
C GLU A 189 3.81 7.29 -2.70
N ARG A 190 4.96 7.70 -3.27
CA ARG A 190 5.00 8.63 -4.41
C ARG A 190 4.26 8.09 -5.64
N ARG A 191 4.36 6.78 -5.90
CA ARG A 191 3.66 6.13 -7.02
C ARG A 191 2.16 5.91 -6.74
N PHE A 192 1.76 5.57 -5.52
CA PHE A 192 0.34 5.47 -5.16
C PHE A 192 -0.38 6.81 -5.23
N ALA A 193 0.31 7.88 -4.84
CA ALA A 193 -0.25 9.22 -4.85
C ALA A 193 -0.49 9.77 -6.25
N SER A 194 0.43 9.52 -7.18
CA SER A 194 0.24 9.83 -8.59
C SER A 194 -1.01 9.14 -9.18
N SER A 195 -1.26 7.88 -8.80
CA SER A 195 -2.43 7.09 -9.21
C SER A 195 -3.77 7.63 -8.69
N ALA A 196 -3.84 7.97 -7.40
CA ALA A 196 -5.04 8.52 -6.78
C ALA A 196 -5.35 9.94 -7.29
N ALA A 197 -4.32 10.75 -7.50
CA ALA A 197 -4.42 12.09 -8.08
C ALA A 197 -5.01 12.07 -9.51
N LYS A 198 -4.63 11.09 -10.35
CA LYS A 198 -5.24 10.93 -11.70
C LYS A 198 -6.74 10.73 -11.63
N ARG A 199 -7.21 9.76 -10.84
CA ARG A 199 -8.65 9.43 -10.78
C ARG A 199 -9.46 10.55 -10.13
N LEU A 200 -8.86 11.33 -9.22
CA LEU A 200 -9.41 12.58 -8.70
C LEU A 200 -9.63 13.62 -9.80
N GLN A 201 -8.66 13.81 -10.70
CA GLN A 201 -8.81 14.68 -11.87
C GLN A 201 -9.92 14.16 -12.82
N THR A 202 -10.00 12.85 -13.05
CA THR A 202 -11.09 12.22 -13.83
C THR A 202 -12.48 12.42 -13.19
N LEU A 203 -12.57 12.41 -11.86
CA LEU A 203 -13.80 12.75 -11.13
C LEU A 203 -14.21 14.22 -11.33
N GLY A 204 -13.25 15.13 -11.41
CA GLY A 204 -13.50 16.52 -11.81
C GLY A 204 -14.11 16.61 -13.22
N ALA A 205 -13.55 15.84 -14.16
CA ALA A 205 -14.05 15.74 -15.55
C ALA A 205 -15.46 15.12 -15.66
N LEU A 206 -15.83 14.21 -14.75
CA LEU A 206 -17.16 13.60 -14.69
C LEU A 206 -18.22 14.49 -14.01
N LEU A 207 -17.83 15.52 -13.25
CA LEU A 207 -18.75 16.25 -12.37
C LEU A 207 -19.08 17.69 -12.80
N LYS A 208 -18.45 18.29 -13.82
CA LYS A 208 -18.95 19.47 -14.57
C LYS A 208 -18.03 19.82 -15.76
N GLY A 209 -18.64 20.25 -16.87
CA GLY A 209 -17.97 20.59 -18.14
C GLY A 209 -17.21 21.92 -18.16
N ASP A 210 -16.49 22.27 -17.10
CA ASP A 210 -15.66 23.48 -17.06
C ASP A 210 -14.18 23.06 -16.97
N ARG A 211 -13.50 23.10 -18.12
CA ARG A 211 -12.20 22.45 -18.38
C ARG A 211 -10.99 23.35 -18.12
N ASN A 212 -11.17 24.58 -17.63
CA ASN A 212 -10.10 25.59 -17.72
C ASN A 212 -9.23 25.75 -16.47
N ASP A 213 -9.40 24.99 -15.39
CA ASP A 213 -8.70 25.29 -14.12
C ASP A 213 -7.88 24.15 -13.51
N LEU A 214 -7.60 23.10 -14.26
CA LEU A 214 -6.65 22.05 -13.85
C LEU A 214 -5.56 21.91 -14.91
N GLY A 215 -4.66 22.89 -14.92
CA GLY A 215 -3.41 22.84 -15.67
C GLY A 215 -2.53 21.65 -15.26
N ALA A 216 -1.66 21.27 -16.18
CA ALA A 216 -0.70 20.16 -16.17
C ALA A 216 -1.29 18.80 -16.53
N GLY A 217 -1.20 18.49 -17.83
CA GLY A 217 -1.23 17.12 -18.33
C GLY A 217 -0.12 16.29 -17.69
N VAL A 218 -0.50 15.18 -17.07
CA VAL A 218 0.40 14.08 -16.79
C VAL A 218 -0.35 12.84 -17.28
N GLU A 219 0.24 12.13 -18.24
CA GLU A 219 -0.26 10.84 -18.70
C GLU A 219 -0.09 9.84 -17.54
N LEU A 220 -1.20 9.48 -16.89
CA LEU A 220 -1.16 8.78 -15.59
C LEU A 220 -1.75 7.35 -15.65
N ALA A 221 -1.93 6.75 -16.84
CA ALA A 221 -2.54 5.41 -16.98
C ALA A 221 -1.66 4.29 -16.41
N ASP A 222 -0.37 4.59 -16.23
CA ASP A 222 0.66 3.63 -15.86
C ASP A 222 0.79 3.41 -14.33
N PHE A 223 -0.18 3.82 -13.51
CA PHE A 223 -0.05 3.79 -12.04
C PHE A 223 -1.09 2.92 -11.30
N GLN A 224 -1.90 2.13 -12.02
CA GLN A 224 -2.77 1.12 -11.40
C GLN A 224 -2.02 -0.20 -11.25
N VAL A 225 -1.49 -0.47 -10.06
CA VAL A 225 -0.74 -1.71 -9.80
C VAL A 225 -1.62 -2.86 -9.28
N ASP A 226 -2.85 -2.60 -8.81
CA ASP A 226 -3.76 -3.67 -8.39
C ASP A 226 -4.60 -4.21 -9.58
N ASN A 227 -3.90 -4.72 -10.59
CA ASN A 227 -4.48 -5.34 -11.78
C ASN A 227 -3.68 -6.59 -12.18
N ARG A 228 -3.99 -7.16 -13.35
CA ARG A 228 -3.29 -8.37 -13.83
C ARG A 228 -1.79 -8.14 -14.06
N TYR A 229 -1.41 -6.92 -14.47
CA TYR A 229 -0.01 -6.55 -14.73
C TYR A 229 0.79 -6.42 -13.45
N GLY A 230 0.22 -5.84 -12.39
CA GLY A 230 0.89 -5.78 -11.10
C GLY A 230 1.02 -7.13 -10.41
N ARG A 231 0.04 -8.03 -10.58
CA ARG A 231 0.20 -9.43 -10.13
C ARG A 231 1.37 -10.12 -10.85
N ALA A 232 1.48 -9.95 -12.17
CA ALA A 232 2.60 -10.48 -12.94
C ALA A 232 3.94 -9.86 -12.51
N ALA A 233 3.97 -8.55 -12.27
CA ALA A 233 5.17 -7.84 -11.83
C ALA A 233 5.66 -8.30 -10.45
N VAL A 234 4.76 -8.52 -9.48
CA VAL A 234 5.13 -9.09 -8.17
C VAL A 234 5.70 -10.49 -8.33
N GLN A 235 5.10 -11.32 -9.19
CA GLN A 235 5.62 -12.68 -9.45
C GLN A 235 7.03 -12.65 -10.05
N LEU A 236 7.24 -11.82 -11.08
CA LEU A 236 8.55 -11.63 -11.70
C LEU A 236 9.60 -11.15 -10.70
N LEU A 237 9.23 -10.21 -9.83
CA LEU A 237 10.10 -9.73 -8.76
C LEU A 237 10.52 -10.89 -7.86
N MET A 238 9.57 -11.68 -7.35
CA MET A 238 9.87 -12.76 -6.41
C MET A 238 10.70 -13.87 -7.05
N GLU A 239 10.42 -14.22 -8.31
CA GLU A 239 11.21 -15.20 -9.07
C GLU A 239 12.65 -14.71 -9.30
N SER A 240 12.81 -13.43 -9.64
CA SER A 240 14.13 -12.81 -9.83
C SER A 240 14.92 -12.80 -8.52
N VAL A 241 14.29 -12.41 -7.41
CA VAL A 241 14.95 -12.37 -6.09
C VAL A 241 15.25 -13.78 -5.59
N ALA A 242 14.33 -14.73 -5.73
CA ALA A 242 14.56 -16.11 -5.32
C ALA A 242 15.73 -16.74 -6.10
N SER A 243 15.75 -16.58 -7.43
CA SER A 243 16.82 -17.09 -8.29
C SER A 243 18.13 -16.30 -8.20
N GLY A 244 18.06 -15.03 -7.79
CA GLY A 244 19.19 -14.09 -7.71
C GLY A 244 19.66 -13.63 -9.07
N LYS A 245 18.78 -13.70 -10.06
CA LYS A 245 19.04 -13.30 -11.43
C LYS A 245 17.92 -12.36 -11.87
N PRO A 246 18.25 -11.29 -12.62
CA PRO A 246 17.21 -10.45 -13.19
C PRO A 246 16.37 -11.25 -14.17
N SER A 247 15.12 -10.84 -14.32
CA SER A 247 14.27 -11.31 -15.41
C SER A 247 14.88 -10.88 -16.76
N ASN A 248 14.66 -11.70 -17.80
CA ASN A 248 15.13 -11.44 -19.15
C ASN A 248 14.19 -10.53 -19.96
N ILE A 249 13.13 -10.00 -19.34
CA ILE A 249 12.20 -9.09 -20.02
C ILE A 249 12.90 -7.73 -20.25
N PRO A 250 12.90 -7.22 -21.49
CA PRO A 250 13.50 -5.92 -21.79
C PRO A 250 12.90 -4.77 -20.97
N GLY A 251 13.74 -3.83 -20.54
CA GLY A 251 13.32 -2.64 -19.77
C GLY A 251 13.31 -2.84 -18.25
N ILE A 252 13.57 -4.06 -17.75
CA ILE A 252 13.76 -4.30 -16.32
C ILE A 252 15.16 -3.84 -15.89
N VAL A 253 15.20 -2.89 -14.95
CA VAL A 253 16.41 -2.30 -14.36
C VAL A 253 16.56 -2.80 -12.94
N VAL A 254 17.73 -3.39 -12.65
CA VAL A 254 18.10 -3.80 -11.29
C VAL A 254 18.65 -2.58 -10.54
N PRO A 255 18.09 -2.21 -9.38
CA PRO A 255 18.64 -1.14 -8.55
C PRO A 255 20.07 -1.45 -8.09
N ASP A 256 20.84 -0.40 -7.81
CA ASP A 256 22.17 -0.55 -7.26
C ASP A 256 22.15 -1.27 -5.90
N GLY A 257 23.15 -2.13 -5.69
CA GLY A 257 23.38 -2.81 -4.42
C GLY A 257 24.05 -1.91 -3.37
N GLN A 258 24.62 -2.54 -2.35
CA GLN A 258 25.56 -1.91 -1.42
C GLN A 258 26.98 -2.33 -1.83
N ALA A 259 28.01 -1.61 -1.37
CA ALA A 259 29.41 -1.85 -1.77
C ALA A 259 29.86 -3.32 -1.64
N GLU A 260 29.29 -4.07 -0.69
CA GLU A 260 29.63 -5.47 -0.43
C GLU A 260 28.57 -6.47 -0.89
N ARG A 261 27.39 -6.03 -1.36
CA ARG A 261 26.23 -6.91 -1.62
C ARG A 261 25.40 -6.49 -2.80
N THR A 262 24.97 -7.47 -3.61
CA THR A 262 24.05 -7.21 -4.72
C THR A 262 22.64 -6.88 -4.22
N PHE A 263 21.84 -6.22 -5.07
CA PHE A 263 20.40 -6.03 -4.86
C PHE A 263 19.71 -7.34 -4.42
N PHE A 264 19.98 -8.45 -5.11
CA PHE A 264 19.32 -9.72 -4.85
C PHE A 264 19.69 -10.31 -3.49
N ASP A 265 20.94 -10.13 -3.05
CA ASP A 265 21.37 -10.60 -1.73
C ASP A 265 20.68 -9.83 -0.62
N ILE A 266 20.58 -8.50 -0.76
CA ILE A 266 19.87 -7.63 0.18
C ILE A 266 18.39 -7.98 0.20
N ALA A 267 17.77 -8.06 -0.99
CA ALA A 267 16.35 -8.34 -1.13
C ALA A 267 15.97 -9.72 -0.56
N ARG A 268 16.78 -10.77 -0.76
CA ARG A 268 16.51 -12.10 -0.17
C ARG A 268 16.45 -12.06 1.35
N GLU A 269 17.45 -11.46 1.97
CA GLU A 269 17.52 -11.38 3.43
C GLU A 269 16.34 -10.57 3.98
N GLU A 270 16.12 -9.39 3.42
CA GLU A 270 15.12 -8.44 3.92
C GLU A 270 13.69 -8.94 3.64
N LEU A 271 13.41 -9.52 2.48
CA LEU A 271 12.10 -10.12 2.17
C LEU A 271 11.83 -11.40 2.99
N THR A 272 12.88 -12.09 3.47
CA THR A 272 12.71 -13.20 4.42
C THR A 272 12.27 -12.69 5.79
N LYS A 273 12.80 -11.55 6.25
CA LYS A 273 12.40 -10.92 7.54
C LYS A 273 10.92 -10.54 7.59
N VAL A 274 10.31 -10.24 6.44
CA VAL A 274 8.89 -9.84 6.34
C VAL A 274 7.97 -10.96 5.84
N ASP A 275 8.43 -12.21 5.85
CA ASP A 275 7.65 -13.40 5.49
C ASP A 275 7.14 -13.36 4.02
N LEU A 276 7.92 -12.75 3.13
CA LEU A 276 7.69 -12.78 1.68
C LEU A 276 8.53 -13.87 1.00
N LEU A 277 9.70 -14.20 1.56
CA LEU A 277 10.55 -15.31 1.14
C LEU A 277 10.79 -16.29 2.29
N THR A 278 10.99 -17.56 1.94
CA THR A 278 11.44 -18.60 2.87
C THR A 278 12.72 -19.22 2.34
N GLU A 279 13.76 -19.22 3.17
CA GLU A 279 14.98 -19.97 2.89
C GLU A 279 14.77 -21.45 3.24
N ARG A 280 15.07 -22.33 2.29
CA ARG A 280 15.15 -23.78 2.49
C ARG A 280 16.58 -24.22 2.27
N VAL A 281 17.12 -24.99 3.20
CA VAL A 281 18.45 -25.59 3.06
C VAL A 281 18.27 -27.00 2.53
N ASP A 282 18.64 -27.22 1.27
CA ASP A 282 18.64 -28.56 0.68
C ASP A 282 20.05 -29.15 0.78
N GLN A 283 20.14 -30.43 1.13
CA GLN A 283 21.37 -31.20 1.02
C GLN A 283 21.49 -31.74 -0.41
N VAL A 284 22.50 -31.27 -1.13
CA VAL A 284 22.78 -31.71 -2.51
C VAL A 284 24.01 -32.60 -2.51
N PHE A 285 23.90 -33.77 -3.14
CA PHE A 285 25.01 -34.68 -3.36
C PHE A 285 25.75 -34.27 -4.64
N ASP A 286 26.98 -33.77 -4.51
CA ASP A 286 27.78 -33.32 -5.64
C ASP A 286 28.79 -34.42 -6.04
N TYR A 287 28.55 -35.04 -7.21
CA TYR A 287 29.43 -36.06 -7.79
C TYR A 287 30.59 -35.45 -8.59
N ALA A 288 30.55 -34.15 -8.92
CA ALA A 288 31.51 -33.52 -9.83
C ALA A 288 32.85 -33.15 -9.18
N ALA A 289 32.97 -33.24 -7.85
CA ALA A 289 34.20 -32.92 -7.14
C ALA A 289 35.29 -34.01 -7.23
N SER A 290 34.97 -35.22 -7.73
CA SER A 290 35.97 -36.22 -8.04
C SER A 290 36.36 -36.12 -9.53
N GLY A 291 37.37 -35.32 -9.82
CA GLY A 291 37.97 -35.27 -11.15
C GLY A 291 38.45 -36.66 -11.59
N GLY A 292 38.00 -37.09 -12.76
CA GLY A 292 38.53 -38.26 -13.47
C GLY A 292 37.50 -39.36 -13.72
N TRP A 293 37.28 -39.68 -15.01
CA TRP A 293 36.60 -40.89 -15.48
C TRP A 293 37.46 -42.15 -15.22
N GLY A 294 37.92 -42.33 -13.99
CA GLY A 294 38.67 -43.49 -13.54
C GLY A 294 37.80 -44.31 -12.60
N ARG A 295 37.76 -45.64 -12.81
CA ARG A 295 37.08 -46.60 -11.94
C ARG A 295 37.66 -46.55 -10.51
N GLY A 296 37.17 -45.63 -9.71
CA GLY A 296 37.50 -45.48 -8.29
C GLY A 296 36.28 -44.90 -7.57
N ARG A 297 35.94 -45.46 -6.41
CA ARG A 297 34.80 -45.03 -5.58
C ARG A 297 34.91 -43.53 -5.25
N GLY A 298 34.26 -42.67 -6.03
CA GLY A 298 34.19 -41.24 -5.77
C GLY A 298 33.47 -40.97 -4.45
N ARG A 299 34.13 -40.31 -3.50
CA ARG A 299 33.48 -39.73 -2.32
C ARG A 299 32.68 -38.51 -2.79
N GLY A 300 31.38 -38.67 -2.99
CA GLY A 300 30.48 -37.54 -3.17
C GLY A 300 30.48 -36.66 -1.92
N VAL A 301 30.51 -35.34 -2.11
CA VAL A 301 30.45 -34.38 -1.00
C VAL A 301 29.02 -33.89 -0.87
N ILE A 302 28.44 -34.02 0.33
CA ILE A 302 27.16 -33.39 0.64
C ILE A 302 27.43 -31.90 0.86
N ARG A 303 26.82 -31.05 0.03
CA ARG A 303 26.84 -29.60 0.20
C ARG A 303 25.44 -29.12 0.54
N ASN A 304 25.34 -28.25 1.54
CA ASN A 304 24.12 -27.51 1.81
C ASN A 304 23.98 -26.39 0.76
N ARG A 305 22.83 -26.34 0.10
CA ARG A 305 22.49 -25.27 -0.83
C ARG A 305 21.21 -24.59 -0.37
N SER A 306 21.30 -23.29 -0.08
CA SER A 306 20.14 -22.47 0.21
C SER A 306 19.34 -22.23 -1.06
N ARG A 307 18.05 -22.57 -1.03
CA ARG A 307 17.05 -22.26 -2.04
C ARG A 307 15.99 -21.36 -1.41
N PHE A 308 15.74 -20.21 -2.02
CA PHE A 308 14.67 -19.32 -1.59
C PHE A 308 13.38 -19.66 -2.35
N VAL A 309 12.26 -19.72 -1.63
CA VAL A 309 10.93 -19.99 -2.20
C VAL A 309 9.93 -18.96 -1.68
N HIS A 310 8.90 -18.66 -2.49
CA HIS A 310 7.77 -17.83 -2.07
C HIS A 310 6.45 -18.57 -2.33
N ASN A 311 5.41 -18.21 -1.58
CA ASN A 311 4.08 -18.76 -1.80
C ASN A 311 3.33 -17.94 -2.87
N ALA A 312 3.45 -18.36 -4.13
CA ALA A 312 2.81 -17.69 -5.26
C ALA A 312 1.27 -17.60 -5.13
N LYS A 313 0.60 -18.61 -4.55
CA LYS A 313 -0.86 -18.64 -4.42
C LYS A 313 -1.40 -17.59 -3.47
N SER A 314 -0.62 -17.21 -2.46
CA SER A 314 -1.03 -16.24 -1.45
C SER A 314 -0.53 -14.83 -1.79
N LEU A 315 0.37 -14.66 -2.74
CA LEU A 315 1.03 -13.40 -2.97
C LEU A 315 0.21 -12.45 -3.85
N THR A 316 -0.55 -11.56 -3.21
CA THR A 316 -1.24 -10.44 -3.88
C THR A 316 -0.38 -9.18 -3.86
N VAL A 317 -0.67 -8.23 -4.76
CA VAL A 317 -0.01 -6.92 -4.80
C VAL A 317 -0.18 -6.21 -3.45
N GLY A 318 -1.40 -6.18 -2.92
CA GLY A 318 -1.67 -5.62 -1.59
C GLY A 318 -0.88 -6.31 -0.47
N ARG A 319 -0.75 -7.64 -0.49
CA ARG A 319 0.06 -8.35 0.53
C ARG A 319 1.54 -7.99 0.40
N PHE A 320 2.09 -7.97 -0.82
CA PHE A 320 3.47 -7.55 -1.06
C PHE A 320 3.75 -6.15 -0.52
N LEU A 321 2.93 -5.17 -0.92
CA LEU A 321 3.08 -3.78 -0.52
C LEU A 321 2.99 -3.59 0.99
N ASN A 322 2.01 -4.23 1.63
CA ASN A 322 1.86 -4.16 3.09
C ASN A 322 3.03 -4.78 3.84
N ARG A 323 3.68 -5.81 3.28
CA ARG A 323 4.82 -6.47 3.92
C ARG A 323 6.11 -5.69 3.76
N ILE A 324 6.34 -5.03 2.62
CA ILE A 324 7.54 -4.20 2.44
C ILE A 324 7.55 -2.93 3.31
N LEU A 325 6.40 -2.51 3.86
CA LEU A 325 6.34 -1.44 4.86
C LEU A 325 7.10 -1.79 6.16
N GLY A 326 7.32 -3.07 6.43
CA GLY A 326 8.14 -3.51 7.55
C GLY A 326 9.65 -3.38 7.32
N LEU A 327 10.08 -2.97 6.13
CA LEU A 327 11.49 -2.83 5.77
C LEU A 327 12.03 -1.44 6.09
N ARG A 328 13.35 -1.33 6.21
CA ARG A 328 14.03 -0.03 6.26
C ARG A 328 13.75 0.76 4.98
N ILE A 329 13.56 2.08 5.09
CA ILE A 329 13.18 2.97 3.98
C ILE A 329 14.07 2.77 2.74
N GLY A 330 15.39 2.69 2.91
CA GLY A 330 16.32 2.46 1.78
C GLY A 330 16.09 1.13 1.06
N VAL A 331 15.81 0.06 1.81
CA VAL A 331 15.50 -1.26 1.24
C VAL A 331 14.12 -1.27 0.59
N GLN A 332 13.13 -0.65 1.24
CA GLN A 332 11.78 -0.49 0.69
C GLN A 332 11.85 0.22 -0.66
N ALA A 333 12.57 1.33 -0.75
CA ALA A 333 12.75 2.09 -1.99
C ALA A 333 13.40 1.24 -3.09
N MET A 334 14.45 0.49 -2.73
CA MET A 334 15.16 -0.40 -3.63
C MET A 334 14.26 -1.53 -4.18
N VAL A 335 13.61 -2.29 -3.31
CA VAL A 335 12.69 -3.37 -3.71
C VAL A 335 11.52 -2.84 -4.55
N TYR A 336 10.99 -1.67 -4.17
CA TYR A 336 9.89 -1.03 -4.89
C TYR A 336 10.32 -0.46 -6.26
N ALA A 337 11.54 0.03 -6.39
CA ALA A 337 12.10 0.46 -7.66
C ALA A 337 12.16 -0.71 -8.65
N TYR A 338 12.66 -1.87 -8.22
CA TYR A 338 12.67 -3.08 -9.04
C TYR A 338 11.26 -3.54 -9.40
N PHE A 339 10.32 -3.53 -8.45
CA PHE A 339 8.92 -3.86 -8.68
C PHE A 339 8.29 -3.04 -9.81
N ALA A 340 8.49 -1.71 -9.82
CA ALA A 340 7.95 -0.91 -10.91
C ALA A 340 8.63 -1.16 -12.23
N SER A 341 9.94 -1.37 -12.24
CA SER A 341 10.60 -1.69 -13.50
C SER A 341 10.04 -2.99 -14.10
N CYS A 342 9.71 -3.98 -13.26
CA CYS A 342 8.94 -5.15 -13.68
C CYS A 342 7.52 -4.78 -14.17
N PHE A 343 6.83 -3.88 -13.47
CA PHE A 343 5.48 -3.45 -13.83
C PHE A 343 5.42 -2.72 -15.17
N ASP A 344 6.30 -1.73 -15.38
CA ASP A 344 6.43 -0.96 -16.61
C ASP A 344 6.75 -1.89 -17.79
N ALA A 345 7.64 -2.87 -17.58
CA ALA A 345 7.94 -3.89 -18.57
C ALA A 345 6.74 -4.79 -18.89
N CYS A 346 5.95 -5.20 -17.88
CA CYS A 346 4.71 -5.97 -18.10
C CYS A 346 3.68 -5.18 -18.91
N VAL A 347 3.52 -3.89 -18.59
CA VAL A 347 2.60 -2.99 -19.29
C VAL A 347 3.07 -2.77 -20.73
N ALA A 348 4.35 -2.47 -20.94
CA ALA A 348 4.93 -2.28 -22.27
C ALA A 348 4.79 -3.53 -23.14
N TYR A 349 5.08 -4.71 -22.57
CA TYR A 349 4.92 -5.98 -23.26
C TYR A 349 3.44 -6.24 -23.64
N ALA A 350 2.50 -5.97 -22.72
CA ALA A 350 1.08 -6.10 -23.01
C ALA A 350 0.57 -5.12 -24.08
N LYS A 351 1.10 -3.89 -24.10
CA LYS A 351 0.81 -2.88 -25.14
C LYS A 351 1.32 -3.38 -26.51
N LEU A 352 2.53 -3.94 -26.57
CA LEU A 352 3.10 -4.53 -27.80
C LEU A 352 2.30 -5.72 -28.33
N GLU A 353 1.80 -6.60 -27.45
CA GLU A 353 0.97 -7.74 -27.86
C GLU A 353 -0.49 -7.37 -28.18
N GLY A 354 -0.88 -6.09 -28.05
CA GLY A 354 -2.26 -5.65 -28.20
C GLY A 354 -3.23 -6.20 -27.14
N LYS A 355 -2.69 -6.76 -26.05
CA LYS A 355 -3.43 -7.31 -24.90
C LYS A 355 -3.49 -6.33 -23.75
N TYR A 356 -3.22 -5.04 -23.98
CA TYR A 356 -3.34 -4.04 -22.93
C TYR A 356 -4.80 -3.65 -22.74
N GLU A 357 -5.34 -3.97 -21.56
CA GLU A 357 -6.65 -3.51 -21.12
C GLU A 357 -6.42 -2.32 -20.18
N GLY A 358 -6.40 -1.11 -20.76
CA GLY A 358 -6.39 0.14 -20.02
C GLY A 358 -7.78 0.53 -19.53
N ASP A 359 -7.84 1.35 -18.48
CA ASP A 359 -9.06 2.09 -18.15
C ASP A 359 -9.36 3.16 -19.22
N VAL A 360 -10.52 3.81 -19.15
CA VAL A 360 -10.96 4.88 -20.07
C VAL A 360 -9.83 5.85 -20.40
N ASP A 361 -9.25 5.70 -21.59
CA ASP A 361 -8.23 6.61 -22.10
C ASP A 361 -8.91 7.83 -22.72
N THR A 362 -8.49 9.01 -22.26
CA THR A 362 -8.89 10.27 -22.90
C THR A 362 -8.03 10.46 -24.13
N ILE A 363 -8.66 10.36 -25.29
CA ILE A 363 -8.01 10.69 -26.56
C ILE A 363 -7.89 12.22 -26.62
N ALA A 364 -6.69 12.75 -26.40
CA ALA A 364 -6.37 14.15 -26.61
C ALA A 364 -5.81 14.34 -28.03
N ALA A 365 -6.41 15.27 -28.77
CA ALA A 365 -6.05 15.60 -30.14
C ALA A 365 -6.54 17.02 -30.45
N ARG A 366 -5.93 17.66 -31.45
CA ARG A 366 -6.40 18.96 -31.96
C ARG A 366 -7.72 18.80 -32.70
N ASP A 367 -7.82 17.73 -33.49
CA ASP A 367 -9.04 17.36 -34.19
C ASP A 367 -9.33 15.86 -33.99
N ILE A 368 -10.59 15.53 -33.75
CA ILE A 368 -11.07 14.14 -33.62
C ILE A 368 -12.28 14.00 -34.54
N LYS A 369 -12.13 13.21 -35.60
CA LYS A 369 -13.20 12.91 -36.55
C LYS A 369 -13.73 11.51 -36.31
N VAL A 370 -15.02 11.38 -35.97
CA VAL A 370 -15.69 10.07 -36.00
C VAL A 370 -15.89 9.67 -37.45
N LEU A 371 -15.34 8.52 -37.85
CA LEU A 371 -15.46 8.04 -39.22
C LEU A 371 -16.85 7.45 -39.45
N ALA A 372 -17.48 7.78 -40.57
CA ALA A 372 -18.69 7.09 -40.99
C ALA A 372 -18.36 5.62 -41.36
N PRO A 373 -19.22 4.63 -41.06
CA PRO A 373 -20.59 4.72 -40.53
C PRO A 373 -20.69 4.60 -39.00
N PHE A 374 -19.62 4.87 -38.25
CA PHE A 374 -19.61 4.73 -36.80
C PHE A 374 -20.31 5.90 -36.10
N PRO A 375 -20.92 5.71 -34.91
CA PRO A 375 -20.98 4.47 -34.13
C PRO A 375 -21.90 3.38 -34.70
N VAL A 376 -21.46 2.11 -34.66
CA VAL A 376 -22.26 0.94 -35.05
C VAL A 376 -22.52 0.05 -33.84
N LYS A 377 -23.78 -0.28 -33.55
CA LYS A 377 -24.13 -1.22 -32.48
C LYS A 377 -23.74 -2.63 -32.90
N ILE A 378 -22.81 -3.25 -32.18
CA ILE A 378 -22.28 -4.58 -32.50
C ILE A 378 -22.88 -5.70 -31.65
N HIS A 379 -23.38 -5.38 -30.46
CA HIS A 379 -23.99 -6.37 -29.58
C HIS A 379 -24.99 -5.71 -28.64
N THR A 380 -26.03 -6.45 -28.25
CA THR A 380 -26.91 -6.09 -27.13
C THR A 380 -26.96 -7.28 -26.22
N ASP A 381 -26.58 -7.08 -24.96
CA ASP A 381 -26.64 -8.12 -23.95
C ASP A 381 -28.10 -8.51 -23.68
N PRO A 382 -28.48 -9.80 -23.80
CA PRO A 382 -29.88 -10.23 -23.68
C PRO A 382 -30.48 -10.08 -22.28
N GLU A 383 -29.65 -10.07 -21.23
CA GLU A 383 -30.10 -10.12 -19.83
C GLU A 383 -30.17 -8.72 -19.19
N SER A 384 -29.19 -7.86 -19.48
CA SER A 384 -29.11 -6.48 -18.98
C SER A 384 -29.64 -5.42 -19.95
N GLY A 385 -29.82 -5.76 -21.23
CA GLY A 385 -30.17 -4.79 -22.29
C GLY A 385 -29.02 -3.84 -22.66
N GLY A 386 -27.81 -4.05 -22.11
CA GLY A 386 -26.63 -3.23 -22.38
C GLY A 386 -26.20 -3.28 -23.84
N ALA A 387 -25.92 -2.14 -24.43
CA ALA A 387 -25.53 -2.00 -25.84
C ALA A 387 -24.01 -1.84 -26.01
N THR A 388 -23.36 -2.76 -26.71
CA THR A 388 -21.96 -2.60 -27.15
C THR A 388 -21.93 -1.90 -28.49
N THR A 389 -21.22 -0.78 -28.57
CA THR A 389 -21.12 0.06 -29.77
C THR A 389 -19.67 0.18 -30.19
N LEU A 390 -19.39 -0.13 -31.46
CA LEU A 390 -18.09 0.10 -32.08
C LEU A 390 -18.02 1.53 -32.59
N MET A 391 -16.94 2.24 -32.24
CA MET A 391 -16.63 3.58 -32.76
C MET A 391 -15.26 3.56 -33.41
N LYS A 392 -15.12 4.22 -34.57
CA LYS A 392 -13.83 4.45 -35.21
C LYS A 392 -13.61 5.96 -35.29
N VAL A 393 -12.47 6.41 -34.79
CA VAL A 393 -12.08 7.82 -34.80
C VAL A 393 -10.76 7.99 -35.55
N GLU A 394 -10.68 9.04 -36.35
CA GLU A 394 -9.43 9.60 -36.87
C GLU A 394 -9.00 10.73 -35.94
N ILE A 395 -7.71 10.75 -35.62
CA ILE A 395 -7.14 11.59 -34.56
C ILE A 395 -6.01 12.40 -35.18
N ASP A 396 -6.09 13.73 -35.12
CA ASP A 396 -5.00 14.62 -35.50
C ASP A 396 -4.32 15.19 -34.25
N ARG A 397 -3.09 14.71 -34.01
CA ARG A 397 -2.22 15.19 -32.91
C ARG A 397 -1.20 16.23 -33.38
N GLY A 398 -1.32 16.69 -34.63
CA GLY A 398 -0.42 17.66 -35.21
C GLY A 398 -0.46 19.01 -34.50
N MET A 399 0.71 19.58 -34.32
CA MET A 399 0.94 20.97 -33.97
C MET A 399 1.22 21.73 -35.27
N SER A 400 0.72 22.96 -35.40
CA SER A 400 1.10 23.76 -36.57
C SER A 400 2.59 24.08 -36.51
N PHE A 401 3.23 24.24 -37.66
CA PHE A 401 4.66 24.58 -37.69
C PHE A 401 4.98 25.82 -36.85
N ASP A 402 4.11 26.83 -36.90
CA ASP A 402 4.27 28.08 -36.15
C ASP A 402 4.18 27.87 -34.62
N GLU A 403 3.26 27.02 -34.15
CA GLU A 403 3.17 26.66 -32.73
C GLU A 403 4.34 25.79 -32.27
N ALA A 404 4.88 24.95 -33.16
CA ALA A 404 6.08 24.14 -32.89
C ALA A 404 7.32 25.02 -32.74
N CYS A 405 7.46 26.04 -33.59
CA CYS A 405 8.49 27.05 -33.45
C CYS A 405 8.33 27.84 -32.14
N ALA A 406 7.11 28.29 -31.81
CA ALA A 406 6.86 29.04 -30.58
C ALA A 406 7.14 28.24 -29.30
N GLU A 407 6.79 26.95 -29.26
CA GLU A 407 7.08 26.10 -28.10
C GLU A 407 8.57 25.76 -28.01
N LEU A 408 9.26 25.59 -29.15
CA LEU A 408 10.72 25.43 -29.18
C LEU A 408 11.44 26.68 -28.64
N ASP A 409 11.01 27.87 -29.06
CA ASP A 409 11.57 29.14 -28.58
C ASP A 409 11.36 29.30 -27.07
N ARG A 410 10.15 28.99 -26.58
CA ARG A 410 9.83 29.00 -25.14
C ARG A 410 10.70 28.01 -24.34
N LEU A 411 10.94 26.82 -24.88
CA LEU A 411 11.77 25.80 -24.23
C LEU A 411 13.26 26.20 -24.23
N ASN A 412 13.72 26.88 -25.27
CA ASN A 412 15.07 27.46 -25.34
C ASN A 412 15.25 28.61 -24.32
N GLU A 413 14.27 29.49 -24.17
CA GLU A 413 14.30 30.53 -23.12
C GLU A 413 14.32 29.93 -21.70
N LEU A 414 13.57 28.83 -21.49
CA LEU A 414 13.55 28.08 -20.23
C LEU A 414 14.88 27.36 -19.94
N SER A 415 15.57 26.83 -20.96
CA SER A 415 16.87 26.18 -20.80
C SER A 415 17.98 27.20 -20.51
N GLU A 416 17.95 28.37 -21.17
CA GLU A 416 18.85 29.49 -20.91
C GLU A 416 18.69 30.05 -19.49
N SER A 417 17.46 30.16 -18.99
CA SER A 417 17.19 30.61 -17.61
C SER A 417 17.68 29.63 -16.52
N ARG A 418 17.91 28.36 -16.87
CA ARG A 418 18.32 27.29 -15.95
C ARG A 418 19.79 26.87 -16.10
N GLY A 419 20.54 27.48 -17.03
CA GLY A 419 21.99 27.28 -17.17
C GLY A 419 22.42 25.87 -17.61
N VAL A 420 21.58 25.13 -18.34
CA VAL A 420 21.93 23.80 -18.85
C VAL A 420 22.02 23.84 -20.38
N PRO A 421 23.17 23.48 -21.01
CA PRO A 421 23.30 23.46 -22.46
C PRO A 421 22.46 22.33 -23.08
N THR A 422 21.66 22.65 -24.09
CA THR A 422 20.92 21.68 -24.90
C THR A 422 21.77 21.21 -26.08
N GLU A 423 22.47 20.08 -25.94
CA GLU A 423 22.88 19.29 -27.12
C GLU A 423 21.65 18.54 -27.65
N HIS A 424 20.99 19.11 -28.65
CA HIS A 424 19.93 18.43 -29.39
C HIS A 424 20.54 17.48 -30.43
N ASN A 425 20.53 16.17 -30.14
CA ASN A 425 20.63 15.15 -31.16
C ASN A 425 19.26 15.01 -31.85
N GLY A 426 19.15 15.57 -33.06
CA GLY A 426 17.95 15.44 -33.88
C GLY A 426 17.73 14.00 -34.33
N PHE A 427 16.56 13.45 -33.99
CA PHE A 427 15.59 12.79 -34.88
C PHE A 427 14.26 12.64 -34.14
#